data_AF-A0A6L8EJ53-F1
#
_entry.id   AF-A0A6L8EJ53-F1
#
_cell.length_a   1.000
_cell.length_b   1.000
_cell.length_c   1.000
_cell.angle_alpha   90.00
_cell.angle_beta   90.00
_cell.angle_gamma   90.00
#
_symmetry.space_group_name_H-M   'P 1'
#
loop_
_entity.id
_entity.type
_entity.pdbx_description
1 polymer ?
#
loop_
_entity_poly.entity_id
_entity_poly.type
_entity_poly.pdbx_seq_one_letter_code
_entity_poly.pdbx_strand_id
1 'polypeptide(L)'
;MSSNPEIQHTFAGVARHERKPSVDAKAVQAFPNSRKIHVQGSRDDIRVPMREIHCSDTPTSAGPEKNPAVTVYDTSGPYTDPAVAIDIRRGLDGIRDNWISERGDTEQLDALTSVYGRRRLNDGKLAELRFGPQRLPRRALEGRNVTQMHYARQGIITPEMEFIAIRENQRLDEYREQGLLKRHEGQPLGARLPPEITPEFVRSEVAAGRAIIPANINHPETEPMIIGRNFLVKINANIGNSAVTSSIGEEVEKMTWATRWGADTVMDLSTGRNIHETREWIIRNSPVPIGTVPIYQALEKVDGKAEELTWEIYRDTLIEQAEQGVDYFTIHAGVRLAYIPLTADRVTGIVSRGGSIMAKWCLAHHRESFLYTRFEEICEIMKAY
;
A
#
# COMPACT_ATOMS: atom_id res chain seq x y z
N MET A 1 -20.93 -60.07 15.77
CA MET A 1 -21.31 -58.69 16.13
C MET A 1 -20.31 -58.20 17.16
N SER A 2 -19.46 -57.20 16.98
CA SER A 2 -18.91 -56.49 15.82
C SER A 2 -17.59 -55.93 16.36
N SER A 3 -16.46 -56.34 15.77
CA SER A 3 -15.15 -55.76 16.04
C SER A 3 -15.12 -54.34 15.46
N ASN A 4 -14.78 -53.37 16.30
CA ASN A 4 -14.67 -51.96 15.92
C ASN A 4 -13.25 -51.72 15.38
N PRO A 5 -13.04 -51.36 14.09
CA PRO A 5 -11.70 -51.10 13.57
C PRO A 5 -11.29 -49.65 13.86
N GLU A 6 -10.05 -49.52 14.34
CA GLU A 6 -9.34 -48.26 14.49
C GLU A 6 -9.29 -47.48 13.17
N ILE A 7 -9.80 -46.24 13.19
CA ILE A 7 -9.66 -45.29 12.09
C ILE A 7 -8.24 -44.74 12.13
N GLN A 8 -7.34 -45.36 11.37
CA GLN A 8 -6.05 -44.75 11.00
C GLN A 8 -6.33 -43.63 9.99
N HIS A 9 -6.27 -42.37 10.44
CA HIS A 9 -6.22 -41.22 9.55
C HIS A 9 -4.85 -41.18 8.86
N THR A 10 -4.76 -41.80 7.69
CA THR A 10 -3.69 -41.55 6.73
C THR A 10 -3.90 -40.16 6.12
N PHE A 11 -3.06 -39.20 6.51
CA PHE A 11 -2.91 -37.94 5.79
C PHE A 11 -2.24 -38.23 4.44
N ALA A 12 -3.03 -38.64 3.46
CA ALA A 12 -2.63 -38.58 2.07
C ALA A 12 -2.53 -37.09 1.70
N GLY A 13 -1.29 -36.61 1.59
CA GLY A 13 -0.98 -35.28 1.08
C GLY A 13 -1.59 -35.12 -0.31
N VAL A 14 -2.71 -34.40 -0.38
CA VAL A 14 -3.21 -33.88 -1.65
C VAL A 14 -2.24 -32.77 -2.04
N ALA A 15 -1.31 -33.07 -2.93
CA ALA A 15 -0.62 -32.06 -3.70
C ALA A 15 -1.70 -31.29 -4.48
N ARG A 16 -2.20 -30.18 -3.89
CA ARG A 16 -3.02 -29.22 -4.61
C ARG A 16 -2.15 -28.75 -5.77
N HIS A 17 -2.51 -29.15 -6.98
CA HIS A 17 -2.08 -28.41 -8.17
C HIS A 17 -2.36 -26.94 -7.87
N GLU A 18 -1.31 -26.12 -7.77
CA GLU A 18 -1.47 -24.67 -7.71
C GLU A 18 -2.23 -24.28 -8.98
N ARG A 19 -3.50 -23.90 -8.81
CA ARG A 19 -4.25 -23.26 -9.89
C ARG A 19 -3.41 -22.05 -10.31
N LYS A 20 -3.25 -21.88 -11.62
CA LYS A 20 -2.67 -20.65 -12.18
C LYS A 20 -3.32 -19.45 -11.47
N PRO A 21 -2.54 -18.47 -10.98
CA PRO A 21 -3.10 -17.31 -10.30
C PRO A 21 -4.17 -16.68 -11.18
N SER A 22 -5.39 -16.53 -10.65
CA SER A 22 -6.51 -15.87 -11.29
C SER A 22 -7.28 -15.08 -10.24
N VAL A 23 -7.78 -13.90 -10.60
CA VAL A 23 -8.61 -13.09 -9.69
C VAL A 23 -10.01 -13.68 -9.59
N ASP A 24 -10.62 -13.65 -8.41
CA ASP A 24 -12.04 -13.99 -8.24
C ASP A 24 -12.90 -13.09 -9.14
N ALA A 25 -13.74 -13.70 -9.96
CA ALA A 25 -14.70 -13.00 -10.83
C ALA A 25 -15.57 -11.99 -10.05
N LYS A 26 -15.86 -12.27 -8.78
CA LYS A 26 -16.61 -11.34 -7.91
C LYS A 26 -15.82 -10.10 -7.53
N ALA A 27 -14.50 -10.22 -7.40
CA ALA A 27 -13.63 -9.10 -7.06
C ALA A 27 -13.55 -8.09 -8.22
N VAL A 28 -13.67 -8.56 -9.47
CA VAL A 28 -13.58 -7.76 -10.70
C VAL A 28 -14.92 -7.32 -11.31
N GLN A 29 -16.04 -7.67 -10.67
CA GLN A 29 -17.36 -7.26 -11.16
C GLN A 29 -17.62 -5.79 -10.80
N ALA A 30 -18.23 -5.01 -11.70
CA ALA A 30 -18.76 -3.69 -11.33
C ALA A 30 -19.71 -3.78 -10.12
N PHE A 31 -19.73 -2.74 -9.28
CA PHE A 31 -20.68 -2.68 -8.16
C PHE A 31 -22.12 -2.58 -8.67
N PRO A 32 -23.09 -3.23 -8.00
CA PRO A 32 -24.50 -3.06 -8.34
C PRO A 32 -24.91 -1.58 -8.38
N ASN A 33 -25.70 -1.22 -9.39
CA ASN A 33 -26.20 0.14 -9.62
C ASN A 33 -25.12 1.23 -9.63
N SER A 34 -23.87 0.86 -9.90
CA SER A 34 -22.76 1.80 -9.92
C SER A 34 -21.94 1.65 -11.19
N ARG A 35 -21.22 2.71 -11.54
CA ARG A 35 -20.22 2.68 -12.61
C ARG A 35 -18.93 3.37 -12.15
N LYS A 36 -17.80 2.85 -12.62
CA LYS A 36 -16.52 3.56 -12.53
C LYS A 36 -16.61 4.82 -13.41
N ILE A 37 -16.14 5.94 -12.87
CA ILE A 37 -15.94 7.17 -13.63
C ILE A 37 -14.53 7.69 -13.39
N HIS A 38 -14.07 8.57 -14.28
CA HIS A 38 -12.79 9.26 -14.13
C HIS A 38 -13.01 10.75 -14.30
N VAL A 39 -12.54 11.54 -13.35
CA VAL A 39 -12.49 13.00 -13.47
C VAL A 39 -11.13 13.36 -14.05
N GLN A 40 -11.13 14.05 -15.18
CA GLN A 40 -9.90 14.50 -15.82
C GLN A 40 -9.36 15.73 -15.08
N GLY A 41 -8.05 15.76 -14.82
CA GLY A 41 -7.34 16.92 -14.29
C GLY A 41 -6.89 17.88 -15.38
N SER A 42 -5.85 18.66 -15.09
CA SER A 42 -5.24 19.61 -16.03
C SER A 42 -4.57 18.95 -17.25
N ARG A 43 -4.31 17.64 -17.17
CA ARG A 43 -3.66 16.82 -18.21
C ARG A 43 -4.50 15.58 -18.52
N ASP A 44 -4.39 15.07 -19.74
CA ASP A 44 -5.12 13.88 -20.21
C ASP A 44 -4.71 12.60 -19.45
N ASP A 45 -3.49 12.55 -18.92
CA ASP A 45 -2.97 11.43 -18.14
C ASP A 45 -3.38 11.49 -16.65
N ILE A 46 -3.95 12.60 -16.18
CA ILE A 46 -4.52 12.71 -14.82
C ILE A 46 -6.00 12.33 -14.89
N ARG A 47 -6.29 11.05 -14.71
CA ARG A 47 -7.64 10.48 -14.70
C ARG A 47 -7.98 9.95 -13.32
N VAL A 48 -8.71 10.73 -12.52
CA VAL A 48 -8.96 10.44 -11.11
C VAL A 48 -10.20 9.57 -10.93
N PRO A 49 -10.06 8.34 -10.43
CA PRO A 49 -11.15 7.39 -10.37
C PRO A 49 -12.09 7.69 -9.21
N MET A 50 -13.38 7.59 -9.49
CA MET A 50 -14.47 7.64 -8.53
C MET A 50 -15.53 6.62 -8.95
N ARG A 51 -16.54 6.44 -8.10
CA ARG A 51 -17.71 5.62 -8.43
C ARG A 51 -18.97 6.45 -8.37
N GLU A 52 -19.76 6.41 -9.43
CA GLU A 52 -21.10 6.96 -9.43
C GLU A 52 -22.12 5.88 -9.10
N ILE A 53 -23.02 6.18 -8.17
CA ILE A 53 -24.15 5.35 -7.79
C ILE A 53 -25.41 5.96 -8.42
N HIS A 54 -26.12 5.18 -9.22
CA HIS A 54 -27.39 5.59 -9.80
C HIS A 54 -28.49 5.58 -8.74
N CYS A 55 -29.19 6.72 -8.59
CA CYS A 55 -30.35 6.85 -7.72
C CYS A 55 -31.64 6.67 -8.54
N SER A 56 -32.59 5.89 -8.03
CA SER A 56 -33.92 5.77 -8.64
C SER A 56 -34.67 7.10 -8.56
N ASP A 57 -35.51 7.41 -9.54
CA ASP A 57 -36.39 8.59 -9.50
C ASP A 57 -37.31 8.57 -8.28
N THR A 58 -37.57 9.75 -7.70
CA THR A 58 -38.52 9.93 -6.60
C THR A 58 -39.95 10.01 -7.18
N PRO A 59 -40.87 9.12 -6.79
CA PRO A 59 -42.26 9.24 -7.23
C PRO A 59 -42.93 10.46 -6.58
N THR A 60 -43.42 11.40 -7.38
CA THR A 60 -44.21 12.55 -6.90
C THR A 60 -45.57 12.61 -7.57
N SER A 61 -46.50 13.39 -7.01
CA SER A 61 -47.83 13.62 -7.61
C SER A 61 -47.78 14.34 -8.96
N ALA A 62 -46.68 15.03 -9.28
CA ALA A 62 -46.46 15.73 -10.54
C ALA A 62 -45.68 14.88 -11.59
N GLY A 63 -45.32 13.64 -11.25
CA GLY A 63 -44.48 12.75 -12.06
C GLY A 63 -43.18 12.33 -11.34
N PRO A 64 -42.39 11.42 -11.91
CA PRO A 64 -41.10 11.03 -11.34
C PRO A 64 -40.11 12.21 -11.38
N GLU A 65 -39.55 12.55 -10.22
CA GLU A 65 -38.47 13.53 -10.08
C GLU A 65 -37.12 12.81 -10.15
N LYS A 66 -36.22 13.27 -11.02
CA LYS A 66 -34.92 12.64 -11.21
C LYS A 66 -33.98 12.97 -10.07
N ASN A 67 -33.38 11.94 -9.49
CA ASN A 67 -32.30 12.11 -8.51
C ASN A 67 -30.95 12.11 -9.23
N PRO A 68 -30.03 13.04 -8.91
CA PRO A 68 -28.67 12.97 -9.45
C PRO A 68 -27.97 11.72 -8.91
N ALA A 69 -27.06 11.15 -9.71
CA ALA A 69 -26.19 10.07 -9.24
C ALA A 69 -25.33 10.56 -8.08
N VAL A 70 -24.92 9.69 -7.15
CA VAL A 70 -24.03 10.04 -6.03
C VAL A 70 -22.62 9.60 -6.36
N THR A 71 -21.68 10.55 -6.38
CA THR A 71 -20.26 10.28 -6.57
C THR A 71 -19.60 9.96 -5.23
N VAL A 72 -18.92 8.82 -5.16
CA VAL A 72 -18.19 8.37 -3.96
C VAL A 72 -16.72 8.10 -4.27
N TYR A 73 -15.88 8.24 -3.26
CA TYR A 73 -14.49 7.79 -3.29
C TYR A 73 -14.44 6.29 -3.62
N ASP A 74 -13.47 5.89 -4.45
CA ASP A 74 -13.33 4.50 -4.89
C ASP A 74 -11.85 4.10 -4.93
N THR A 75 -11.52 3.09 -4.13
CA THR A 75 -10.17 2.51 -3.97
C THR A 75 -9.99 1.23 -4.76
N SER A 76 -11.04 0.73 -5.43
CA SER A 76 -11.02 -0.57 -6.09
C SER A 76 -10.14 -0.64 -7.33
N GLY A 77 -9.58 0.49 -7.76
CA GLY A 77 -8.71 0.60 -8.92
C GLY A 77 -9.36 0.13 -10.23
N PRO A 78 -8.54 -0.32 -11.20
CA PRO A 78 -9.02 -0.81 -12.49
C PRO A 78 -9.89 -2.07 -12.40
N TYR A 79 -9.88 -2.80 -11.29
CA TYR A 79 -10.60 -4.06 -11.14
C TYR A 79 -12.12 -3.93 -11.31
N THR A 80 -12.70 -2.76 -11.05
CA THR A 80 -14.15 -2.52 -11.22
C THR A 80 -14.49 -1.70 -12.45
N ASP A 81 -13.49 -1.41 -13.29
CA ASP A 81 -13.70 -0.75 -14.58
C ASP A 81 -13.93 -1.80 -15.67
N PRO A 82 -15.15 -1.91 -16.24
CA PRO A 82 -15.44 -2.86 -17.30
C PRO A 82 -14.69 -2.59 -18.61
N ALA A 83 -14.07 -1.41 -18.77
CA ALA A 83 -13.24 -1.08 -19.92
C ALA A 83 -11.81 -1.64 -19.81
N VAL A 84 -11.40 -2.15 -18.65
CA VAL A 84 -10.04 -2.66 -18.42
C VAL A 84 -10.04 -4.19 -18.36
N ALA A 85 -9.21 -4.81 -19.22
CA ALA A 85 -8.98 -6.24 -19.17
C ALA A 85 -7.91 -6.58 -18.12
N ILE A 86 -8.31 -7.24 -17.04
CA ILE A 86 -7.42 -7.62 -15.93
C ILE A 86 -6.63 -8.89 -16.26
N ASP A 87 -5.31 -8.81 -16.27
CA ASP A 87 -4.40 -9.98 -16.23
C ASP A 87 -3.33 -9.78 -15.15
N ILE A 88 -3.51 -10.47 -14.02
CA ILE A 88 -2.60 -10.33 -12.88
C ILE A 88 -1.18 -10.82 -13.12
N ARG A 89 -0.94 -11.54 -14.22
CA ARG A 89 0.41 -11.96 -14.62
C ARG A 89 1.15 -10.86 -15.38
N ARG A 90 0.42 -9.90 -15.93
CA ARG A 90 0.97 -8.67 -16.52
C ARG A 90 1.10 -7.55 -15.49
N GLY A 91 0.24 -7.56 -14.47
CA GLY A 91 0.14 -6.45 -13.51
C GLY A 91 -0.74 -5.32 -14.03
N LEU A 92 -0.96 -4.31 -13.20
CA LEU A 92 -1.67 -3.09 -13.57
C LEU A 92 -0.78 -2.17 -14.41
N ASP A 93 -1.40 -1.29 -15.21
CA ASP A 93 -0.67 -0.28 -15.96
C ASP A 93 -0.10 0.80 -15.00
N GLY A 94 1.14 1.22 -15.23
CA GLY A 94 1.82 2.22 -14.41
C GLY A 94 1.38 3.64 -14.74
N ILE A 95 0.23 4.09 -14.21
CA ILE A 95 -0.35 5.39 -14.52
C ILE A 95 0.58 6.58 -14.18
N ARG A 96 1.52 6.41 -13.25
CA ARG A 96 2.46 7.45 -12.81
C ARG A 96 3.79 7.46 -13.59
N ASP A 97 4.00 6.53 -14.52
CA ASP A 97 5.31 6.34 -15.18
C ASP A 97 5.85 7.60 -15.86
N ASN A 98 4.97 8.31 -16.59
CA ASN A 98 5.32 9.56 -17.25
C ASN A 98 5.63 10.65 -16.23
N TRP A 99 4.84 10.75 -15.16
CA TRP A 99 5.01 11.78 -14.12
C TRP A 99 6.34 11.65 -13.37
N ILE A 100 6.81 10.42 -13.18
CA ILE A 100 8.10 10.12 -12.54
C ILE A 100 9.24 10.42 -13.52
N SER A 101 9.09 10.01 -14.79
CA SER A 101 10.13 10.20 -15.80
C SER A 101 10.33 11.68 -16.18
N GLU A 102 9.26 12.46 -16.29
CA GLU A 102 9.28 13.88 -16.68
C GLU A 102 10.01 14.79 -15.68
N ARG A 103 10.13 14.40 -14.41
CA ARG A 103 10.84 15.20 -13.38
C ARG A 103 12.35 15.24 -13.60
N GLY A 104 12.90 14.25 -14.30
CA GLY A 104 14.33 14.20 -14.62
C GLY A 104 15.26 14.09 -13.40
N ASP A 105 14.76 13.60 -12.26
CA ASP A 105 15.48 13.47 -11.00
C ASP A 105 15.70 12.02 -10.56
N THR A 106 15.31 11.05 -11.40
CA THR A 106 15.54 9.62 -11.20
C THR A 106 16.23 8.97 -12.40
N GLU A 107 17.01 7.94 -12.14
CA GLU A 107 17.61 7.05 -13.15
C GLU A 107 17.07 5.63 -13.00
N GLN A 108 17.00 4.89 -14.11
CA GLN A 108 16.74 3.45 -14.08
C GLN A 108 18.06 2.72 -13.85
N LEU A 109 18.07 1.80 -12.89
CA LEU A 109 19.24 1.00 -12.55
C LEU A 109 19.37 -0.18 -13.52
N ASP A 110 20.61 -0.59 -13.82
CA ASP A 110 20.86 -1.74 -14.71
C ASP A 110 20.51 -3.10 -14.08
N ALA A 111 20.43 -3.15 -12.75
CA ALA A 111 20.11 -4.34 -11.98
C ALA A 111 19.59 -3.99 -10.57
N LEU A 112 19.02 -4.97 -9.87
CA LEU A 112 18.73 -4.88 -8.45
C LEU A 112 20.02 -4.64 -7.65
N THR A 113 20.01 -3.69 -6.72
CA THR A 113 21.19 -3.41 -5.88
C THR A 113 21.19 -4.24 -4.60
N SER A 114 20.02 -4.67 -4.12
CA SER A 114 19.90 -5.61 -2.99
C SER A 114 20.65 -6.91 -3.28
N VAL A 115 21.44 -7.36 -2.31
CA VAL A 115 22.12 -8.67 -2.34
C VAL A 115 21.09 -9.78 -2.27
N TYR A 116 20.10 -9.67 -1.36
CA TYR A 116 19.04 -10.67 -1.26
C TYR A 116 18.16 -10.69 -2.51
N GLY A 117 17.76 -9.52 -3.03
CA GLY A 117 16.98 -9.42 -4.27
C GLY A 117 17.67 -10.10 -5.46
N ARG A 118 18.97 -9.82 -5.68
CA ARG A 118 19.77 -10.51 -6.71
C ARG A 118 19.85 -12.01 -6.49
N ARG A 119 20.00 -12.47 -5.25
CA ARG A 119 20.03 -13.90 -4.92
C ARG A 119 18.71 -14.60 -5.27
N ARG A 120 17.56 -13.98 -4.93
CA ARG A 120 16.23 -14.52 -5.27
C ARG A 120 16.01 -14.54 -6.78
N LEU A 121 16.37 -13.47 -7.48
CA LEU A 121 16.27 -13.39 -8.93
C LEU A 121 17.05 -14.50 -9.65
N ASN A 122 18.24 -14.83 -9.14
CA ASN A 122 19.13 -15.85 -9.71
C ASN A 122 18.82 -17.28 -9.25
N ASP A 123 17.86 -17.48 -8.35
CA ASP A 123 17.46 -18.83 -7.91
C ASP A 123 16.49 -19.45 -8.92
N GLY A 124 16.97 -20.47 -9.64
CA GLY A 124 16.20 -21.22 -10.62
C GLY A 124 14.96 -21.92 -10.02
N LYS A 125 14.96 -22.24 -8.72
CA LYS A 125 13.81 -22.88 -8.05
C LYS A 125 12.62 -21.94 -7.89
N LEU A 126 12.84 -20.64 -7.99
CA LEU A 126 11.82 -19.60 -7.85
C LEU A 126 11.28 -19.12 -9.19
N ALA A 127 11.76 -19.67 -10.32
CA ALA A 127 11.38 -19.22 -11.66
C ALA A 127 9.85 -19.22 -11.86
N GLU A 128 9.16 -20.28 -11.44
CA GLU A 128 7.70 -20.40 -11.58
C GLU A 128 6.91 -19.51 -10.61
N LEU A 129 7.53 -19.06 -9.51
CA LEU A 129 6.91 -18.18 -8.52
C LEU A 129 7.12 -16.70 -8.82
N ARG A 130 8.12 -16.36 -9.66
CA ARG A 130 8.45 -14.97 -9.98
C ARG A 130 7.36 -14.34 -10.84
N PHE A 131 7.10 -13.08 -10.57
CA PHE A 131 6.25 -12.26 -11.43
C PHE A 131 6.91 -12.10 -12.81
N GLY A 132 6.12 -12.23 -13.88
CA GLY A 132 6.63 -12.42 -15.24
C GLY A 132 7.37 -11.20 -15.83
N PRO A 133 6.75 -10.01 -15.82
CA PRO A 133 7.43 -8.77 -16.23
C PRO A 133 8.53 -8.38 -15.24
N GLN A 134 9.78 -8.47 -15.68
CA GLN A 134 10.89 -7.98 -14.88
C GLN A 134 11.07 -6.48 -15.10
N ARG A 135 10.75 -5.68 -14.08
CA ARG A 135 10.95 -4.23 -14.09
C ARG A 135 12.25 -3.89 -13.38
N LEU A 136 13.12 -3.15 -14.06
CA LEU A 136 14.33 -2.63 -13.42
C LEU A 136 13.97 -1.41 -12.55
N PRO A 137 14.48 -1.35 -11.31
CA PRO A 137 14.12 -0.30 -10.37
C PRO A 137 14.67 1.05 -10.81
N ARG A 138 13.94 2.10 -10.47
CA ARG A 138 14.41 3.49 -10.47
C ARG A 138 14.95 3.88 -9.10
N ARG A 139 15.86 4.84 -9.11
CA ARG A 139 16.40 5.50 -7.92
C ARG A 139 16.59 6.99 -8.21
N ALA A 140 16.48 7.83 -7.19
CA ALA A 140 16.88 9.23 -7.28
C ALA A 140 18.33 9.36 -7.77
N LEU A 141 18.58 10.32 -8.66
CA LEU A 141 19.94 10.72 -9.04
C LEU A 141 20.74 11.13 -7.81
N GLU A 142 22.06 10.98 -7.86
CA GLU A 142 22.94 11.35 -6.75
C GLU A 142 22.68 12.79 -6.27
N GLY A 143 22.52 12.96 -4.95
CA GLY A 143 22.23 14.25 -4.33
C GLY A 143 20.79 14.76 -4.49
N ARG A 144 19.90 14.03 -5.19
CA ARG A 144 18.48 14.38 -5.33
C ARG A 144 17.63 13.73 -4.23
N ASN A 145 16.45 14.30 -4.02
CA ASN A 145 15.42 13.81 -3.12
C ASN A 145 14.09 13.82 -3.87
N VAL A 146 13.47 12.66 -3.99
CA VAL A 146 12.30 12.47 -4.86
C VAL A 146 10.98 12.42 -4.08
N THR A 147 11.03 12.75 -2.79
CA THR A 147 9.86 12.68 -1.92
C THR A 147 8.87 13.80 -2.18
N GLN A 148 7.58 13.51 -1.99
CA GLN A 148 6.51 14.51 -2.09
C GLN A 148 6.70 15.68 -1.10
N MET A 149 7.28 15.42 0.08
CA MET A 149 7.63 16.46 1.05
C MET A 149 8.74 17.39 0.54
N HIS A 150 9.71 16.87 -0.21
CA HIS A 150 10.76 17.68 -0.82
C HIS A 150 10.17 18.64 -1.85
N TYR A 151 9.40 18.14 -2.82
CA TYR A 151 8.74 18.98 -3.82
C TYR A 151 7.82 20.02 -3.17
N ALA A 152 7.02 19.60 -2.19
CA ALA A 152 6.11 20.49 -1.49
C ALA A 152 6.84 21.67 -0.83
N ARG A 153 7.97 21.41 -0.15
CA ARG A 153 8.79 22.45 0.49
C ARG A 153 9.51 23.37 -0.50
N GLN A 154 9.72 22.92 -1.74
CA GLN A 154 10.21 23.74 -2.84
C GLN A 154 9.10 24.57 -3.51
N GLY A 155 7.85 24.45 -3.07
CA GLY A 155 6.71 25.14 -3.68
C GLY A 155 6.19 24.47 -4.96
N ILE A 156 6.60 23.23 -5.24
CA ILE A 156 6.20 22.48 -6.43
C ILE A 156 4.91 21.71 -6.14
N ILE A 157 3.91 21.87 -7.02
CA ILE A 157 2.71 21.04 -7.06
C ILE A 157 2.97 19.91 -8.05
N THR A 158 2.96 18.67 -7.57
CA THR A 158 3.16 17.48 -8.41
C THR A 158 1.84 16.97 -8.99
N PRO A 159 1.86 16.15 -10.05
CA PRO A 159 0.65 15.47 -10.54
C PRO A 159 -0.07 14.65 -9.45
N GLU A 160 0.65 14.05 -8.49
CA GLU A 160 -0.02 13.37 -7.36
C GLU A 160 -0.79 14.32 -6.46
N MET A 161 -0.27 15.54 -6.21
CA MET A 161 -0.98 16.54 -5.40
C MET A 161 -2.26 17.02 -6.09
N GLU A 162 -2.22 17.18 -7.42
CA GLU A 162 -3.42 17.52 -8.20
C GLU A 162 -4.43 16.36 -8.22
N PHE A 163 -3.96 15.14 -8.48
CA PHE A 163 -4.79 13.93 -8.47
C PHE A 163 -5.57 13.81 -7.16
N ILE A 164 -4.89 14.01 -6.03
CA ILE A 164 -5.47 13.98 -4.69
C ILE A 164 -6.50 15.08 -4.49
N ALA A 165 -6.21 16.31 -4.92
CA ALA A 165 -7.14 17.42 -4.76
C ALA A 165 -8.48 17.14 -5.44
N ILE A 166 -8.44 16.61 -6.66
CA ILE A 166 -9.63 16.15 -7.39
C ILE A 166 -10.31 15.00 -6.64
N ARG A 167 -9.54 14.01 -6.18
CA ARG A 167 -10.07 12.80 -5.52
C ARG A 167 -10.80 13.13 -4.22
N GLU A 168 -10.25 14.02 -3.40
CA GLU A 168 -10.83 14.45 -2.11
C GLU A 168 -12.07 15.33 -2.27
N ASN A 169 -12.22 16.02 -3.41
CA ASN A 169 -13.42 16.81 -3.69
C ASN A 169 -14.61 15.96 -4.14
N GLN A 170 -14.43 14.74 -4.65
CA GLN A 170 -15.52 13.84 -5.08
C GLN A 170 -16.61 14.49 -5.96
N ARG A 171 -16.26 15.49 -6.78
CA ARG A 171 -17.20 16.32 -7.58
C ARG A 171 -18.28 17.02 -6.74
N LEU A 172 -17.98 17.33 -5.47
CA LEU A 172 -18.94 17.96 -4.54
C LEU A 172 -19.40 19.35 -5.03
N ASP A 173 -18.60 20.04 -5.84
CA ASP A 173 -18.95 21.28 -6.50
C ASP A 173 -20.24 21.16 -7.33
N GLU A 174 -20.40 20.09 -8.11
CA GLU A 174 -21.60 19.87 -8.94
C GLU A 174 -22.89 19.71 -8.12
N TYR A 175 -22.77 19.17 -6.90
CA TYR A 175 -23.90 19.02 -5.97
C TYR A 175 -24.16 20.27 -5.14
N ARG A 176 -23.14 21.13 -4.96
CA ARG A 176 -23.24 22.39 -4.23
C ARG A 176 -24.21 23.32 -4.94
N GLU A 177 -24.08 23.44 -6.26
CA GLU A 177 -24.96 24.25 -7.11
C GLU A 177 -26.43 23.78 -7.06
N GLN A 178 -26.65 22.49 -6.82
CA GLN A 178 -27.97 21.88 -6.68
C GLN A 178 -28.55 21.97 -5.27
N GLY A 179 -27.81 22.52 -4.30
CA GLY A 179 -28.26 22.66 -2.90
C GLY A 179 -28.31 21.34 -2.13
N LEU A 180 -27.63 20.29 -2.61
CA LEU A 180 -27.68 18.92 -2.08
C LEU A 180 -26.63 18.62 -1.00
N LEU A 181 -25.79 19.59 -0.66
CA LEU A 181 -24.75 19.45 0.37
C LEU A 181 -25.19 19.84 1.78
N LYS A 182 -26.50 20.01 2.01
CA LYS A 182 -27.03 20.35 3.34
C LYS A 182 -26.76 19.20 4.30
N ARG A 183 -25.97 19.48 5.34
CA ARG A 183 -25.62 18.54 6.41
C ARG A 183 -25.51 19.29 7.73
N HIS A 184 -25.59 18.57 8.84
CA HIS A 184 -25.25 19.15 10.14
C HIS A 184 -23.77 19.58 10.15
N GLU A 185 -23.50 20.77 10.67
CA GLU A 185 -22.13 21.23 10.90
C GLU A 185 -21.52 20.38 12.02
N GLY A 186 -20.61 19.47 11.64
CA GLY A 186 -19.84 18.67 12.60
C GLY A 186 -18.81 19.53 13.36
N GLN A 187 -18.20 18.96 14.41
CA GLN A 187 -17.16 19.62 15.20
C GLN A 187 -15.75 19.12 14.78
N PRO A 188 -14.94 19.93 14.07
CA PRO A 188 -13.61 19.51 13.59
C PRO A 188 -12.53 19.44 14.68
N LEU A 189 -12.82 19.87 15.92
CA LEU A 189 -11.88 19.90 17.05
C LEU A 189 -10.58 20.67 16.72
N GLY A 190 -10.69 21.73 15.93
CA GLY A 190 -9.56 22.55 15.47
C GLY A 190 -8.88 22.08 14.17
N ALA A 191 -9.42 21.09 13.47
CA ALA A 191 -9.01 20.76 12.10
C ALA A 191 -9.39 21.89 11.12
N ARG A 192 -8.62 22.03 10.04
CA ARG A 192 -8.85 23.01 8.96
C ARG A 192 -9.40 22.26 7.75
N LEU A 193 -10.72 22.19 7.64
CA LEU A 193 -11.40 21.53 6.53
C LEU A 193 -11.94 22.59 5.58
N PRO A 194 -11.21 22.94 4.50
CA PRO A 194 -11.72 23.91 3.55
C PRO A 194 -12.95 23.35 2.82
N PRO A 195 -13.82 24.22 2.28
CA PRO A 195 -14.96 23.78 1.49
C PRO A 195 -14.54 23.11 0.17
N GLU A 196 -13.33 23.37 -0.29
CA GLU A 196 -12.75 22.80 -1.50
C GLU A 196 -11.26 22.50 -1.25
N ILE A 197 -10.83 21.33 -1.70
CA ILE A 197 -9.44 20.89 -1.62
C ILE A 197 -8.74 21.29 -2.92
N THR A 198 -7.79 22.23 -2.86
CA THR A 198 -6.99 22.63 -4.02
C THR A 198 -5.64 21.92 -4.04
N PRO A 199 -4.96 21.80 -5.19
CA PRO A 199 -3.61 21.25 -5.26
C PRO A 199 -2.61 22.02 -4.37
N GLU A 200 -2.80 23.35 -4.24
CA GLU A 200 -2.01 24.19 -3.34
C GLU A 200 -2.28 23.88 -1.86
N PHE A 201 -3.53 23.62 -1.47
CA PHE A 201 -3.84 23.19 -0.11
C PHE A 201 -3.15 21.86 0.21
N VAL A 202 -3.24 20.88 -0.70
CA VAL A 202 -2.53 19.59 -0.59
C VAL A 202 -1.03 19.81 -0.41
N ARG A 203 -0.39 20.58 -1.30
CA ARG A 203 1.04 20.93 -1.20
C ARG A 203 1.38 21.55 0.15
N SER A 204 0.58 22.50 0.63
CA SER A 204 0.84 23.20 1.89
C SER A 204 0.77 22.28 3.12
N GLU A 205 -0.16 21.32 3.14
CA GLU A 205 -0.28 20.33 4.23
C GLU A 205 0.88 19.33 4.22
N VAL A 206 1.32 18.92 3.03
CA VAL A 206 2.49 18.06 2.85
C VAL A 206 3.79 18.78 3.24
N ALA A 207 3.98 20.04 2.82
CA ALA A 207 5.15 20.84 3.16
C ALA A 207 5.29 21.04 4.68
N ALA A 208 4.16 21.24 5.36
CA ALA A 208 4.07 21.40 6.81
C ALA A 208 4.24 20.08 7.59
N GLY A 209 4.29 18.93 6.91
CA GLY A 209 4.36 17.61 7.55
C GLY A 209 3.08 17.20 8.28
N ARG A 210 1.93 17.79 7.93
CA ARG A 210 0.61 17.43 8.49
C ARG A 210 -0.15 16.40 7.65
N ALA A 211 0.31 16.19 6.42
CA ALA A 211 -0.19 15.15 5.53
C ALA A 211 0.97 14.49 4.75
N ILE A 212 0.74 13.27 4.28
CA ILE A 212 1.71 12.51 3.48
C ILE A 212 1.03 11.88 2.26
N ILE A 213 1.82 11.67 1.21
CA ILE A 213 1.44 10.99 -0.03
C ILE A 213 2.40 9.79 -0.19
N PRO A 214 2.03 8.58 0.26
CA PRO A 214 2.85 7.39 0.12
C PRO A 214 2.83 6.93 -1.35
N ALA A 215 3.92 7.18 -2.07
CA ALA A 215 3.96 7.05 -3.52
C ALA A 215 5.38 6.80 -4.05
N ASN A 216 5.95 5.64 -3.72
CA ASN A 216 7.29 5.24 -4.14
C ASN A 216 7.41 5.30 -5.67
N ILE A 217 8.56 5.76 -6.19
CA ILE A 217 8.83 5.86 -7.63
C ILE A 217 8.82 4.51 -8.36
N ASN A 218 9.00 3.41 -7.62
CA ASN A 218 8.91 2.04 -8.12
C ASN A 218 7.52 1.42 -7.99
N HIS A 219 6.51 2.20 -7.59
CA HIS A 219 5.10 1.79 -7.59
C HIS A 219 4.25 2.72 -8.46
N PRO A 220 4.50 2.75 -9.78
CA PRO A 220 3.76 3.61 -10.69
C PRO A 220 2.31 3.17 -10.91
N GLU A 221 1.95 1.95 -10.51
CA GLU A 221 0.60 1.40 -10.58
C GLU A 221 -0.37 2.03 -9.56
N THR A 222 0.16 2.65 -8.49
CA THR A 222 -0.66 3.28 -7.44
C THR A 222 -1.42 4.50 -7.94
N GLU A 223 -2.71 4.54 -7.66
CA GLU A 223 -3.56 5.72 -7.74
C GLU A 223 -3.33 6.60 -6.51
N PRO A 224 -2.77 7.82 -6.65
CA PRO A 224 -2.37 8.63 -5.51
C PRO A 224 -3.51 8.91 -4.51
N MET A 225 -3.15 8.91 -3.23
CA MET A 225 -4.03 9.22 -2.12
C MET A 225 -3.26 9.95 -1.02
N ILE A 226 -3.99 10.60 -0.11
CA ILE A 226 -3.40 11.41 0.98
C ILE A 226 -3.87 10.95 2.35
N ILE A 227 -2.93 10.94 3.30
CA ILE A 227 -3.20 10.69 4.71
C ILE A 227 -2.89 11.96 5.48
N GLY A 228 -3.91 12.56 6.09
CA GLY A 228 -3.77 13.75 6.91
C GLY A 228 -5.07 14.12 7.61
N ARG A 229 -4.98 14.88 8.70
CA ARG A 229 -6.14 15.23 9.55
C ARG A 229 -7.21 16.05 8.80
N ASN A 230 -6.79 16.80 7.79
CA ASN A 230 -7.63 17.75 7.06
C ASN A 230 -8.24 17.17 5.77
N PHE A 231 -8.24 15.84 5.64
CA PHE A 231 -8.73 15.08 4.49
C PHE A 231 -9.70 14.00 4.96
N LEU A 232 -10.30 13.25 4.03
CA LEU A 232 -11.13 12.08 4.37
C LEU A 232 -10.32 11.10 5.24
N VAL A 233 -10.95 10.51 6.24
CA VAL A 233 -10.33 9.45 7.04
C VAL A 233 -10.06 8.25 6.14
N LYS A 234 -8.84 7.72 6.22
CA LYS A 234 -8.36 6.59 5.42
C LYS A 234 -8.28 5.33 6.27
N ILE A 235 -8.50 4.18 5.66
CA ILE A 235 -8.43 2.87 6.31
C ILE A 235 -7.38 1.96 5.65
N ASN A 236 -6.82 1.06 6.44
CA ASN A 236 -5.81 0.10 5.99
C ASN A 236 -6.32 -1.33 6.18
N ALA A 237 -6.06 -2.21 5.21
CA ALA A 237 -6.28 -3.64 5.36
C ALA A 237 -4.94 -4.39 5.49
N ASN A 238 -4.85 -5.28 6.47
CA ASN A 238 -3.68 -6.15 6.63
C ASN A 238 -3.91 -7.48 5.91
N ILE A 239 -2.97 -7.86 5.07
CA ILE A 239 -2.91 -9.18 4.41
C ILE A 239 -1.56 -9.83 4.74
N GLY A 240 -1.26 -10.96 4.10
CA GLY A 240 0.04 -11.60 4.21
C GLY A 240 -0.07 -13.09 4.47
N ASN A 241 0.94 -13.81 3.98
CA ASN A 241 1.06 -15.23 4.16
C ASN A 241 1.58 -15.57 5.57
N SER A 242 1.28 -16.78 6.03
CA SER A 242 1.84 -17.32 7.27
C SER A 242 2.66 -18.57 6.98
N ALA A 243 3.45 -19.02 7.96
CA ALA A 243 4.17 -20.29 7.83
C ALA A 243 3.23 -21.52 7.71
N VAL A 244 1.94 -21.36 7.98
CA VAL A 244 0.96 -22.44 8.08
C VAL A 244 -0.01 -22.45 6.90
N THR A 245 -0.31 -21.28 6.31
CA THR A 245 -1.34 -21.13 5.28
C THR A 245 -1.01 -20.00 4.29
N SER A 246 -1.64 -20.12 3.11
CA SER A 246 -1.73 -19.16 2.01
C SER A 246 -0.72 -19.25 0.88
N SER A 247 -1.17 -18.85 -0.32
CA SER A 247 -0.44 -18.89 -1.59
C SER A 247 -0.42 -17.50 -2.23
N ILE A 248 0.45 -17.29 -3.23
CA ILE A 248 0.55 -16.01 -3.96
C ILE A 248 -0.81 -15.57 -4.51
N GLY A 249 -1.56 -16.49 -5.14
CA GLY A 249 -2.87 -16.19 -5.70
C GLY A 249 -3.88 -15.72 -4.64
N GLU A 250 -3.88 -16.35 -3.46
CA GLU A 250 -4.75 -15.96 -2.35
C GLU A 250 -4.37 -14.60 -1.75
N GLU A 251 -3.08 -14.22 -1.73
CA GLU A 251 -2.67 -12.90 -1.25
C GLU A 251 -3.08 -11.78 -2.21
N VAL A 252 -2.94 -12.01 -3.53
CA VAL A 252 -3.45 -11.06 -4.54
C VAL A 252 -4.97 -10.95 -4.44
N GLU A 253 -5.69 -12.07 -4.28
CA GLU A 253 -7.14 -12.07 -4.08
C GLU A 253 -7.54 -11.25 -2.84
N LYS A 254 -6.87 -11.46 -1.70
CA LYS A 254 -7.11 -10.70 -0.47
C LYS A 254 -6.89 -9.20 -0.67
N MET A 255 -5.84 -8.80 -1.38
CA MET A 255 -5.59 -7.39 -1.74
C MET A 255 -6.75 -6.83 -2.58
N THR A 256 -7.10 -7.50 -3.68
CA THR A 256 -8.19 -7.02 -4.57
C THR A 256 -9.54 -6.96 -3.87
N TRP A 257 -9.81 -7.90 -2.95
CA TRP A 257 -11.02 -7.91 -2.15
C TRP A 257 -11.06 -6.77 -1.14
N ALA A 258 -9.94 -6.49 -0.48
CA ALA A 258 -9.84 -5.38 0.47
C ALA A 258 -10.03 -4.02 -0.20
N THR A 259 -9.33 -3.77 -1.31
CA THR A 259 -9.42 -2.49 -2.04
C THR A 259 -10.78 -2.30 -2.67
N ARG A 260 -11.43 -3.37 -3.14
CA ARG A 260 -12.84 -3.35 -3.55
C ARG A 260 -13.72 -2.76 -2.45
N TRP A 261 -13.59 -3.23 -1.21
CA TRP A 261 -14.47 -2.80 -0.12
C TRP A 261 -14.04 -1.52 0.60
N GLY A 262 -13.12 -0.75 0.03
CA GLY A 262 -12.76 0.59 0.53
C GLY A 262 -11.42 0.68 1.26
N ALA A 263 -10.56 -0.35 1.21
CA ALA A 263 -9.22 -0.23 1.78
C ALA A 263 -8.39 0.79 0.98
N ASP A 264 -8.03 1.90 1.61
CA ASP A 264 -7.23 2.98 1.00
C ASP A 264 -5.74 2.65 0.90
N THR A 265 -5.27 1.74 1.75
CA THR A 265 -3.91 1.21 1.79
C THR A 265 -3.97 -0.27 2.18
N VAL A 266 -2.94 -1.03 1.79
CA VAL A 266 -2.81 -2.44 2.17
C VAL A 266 -1.42 -2.70 2.72
N MET A 267 -1.32 -3.40 3.86
CA MET A 267 -0.03 -3.87 4.35
C MET A 267 0.17 -5.35 4.09
N ASP A 268 1.30 -5.69 3.47
CA ASP A 268 1.80 -7.05 3.42
C ASP A 268 2.57 -7.37 4.71
N LEU A 269 1.94 -8.17 5.58
CA LEU A 269 2.52 -8.63 6.84
C LEU A 269 2.98 -10.10 6.76
N SER A 270 3.28 -10.58 5.55
CA SER A 270 3.77 -11.93 5.29
C SER A 270 4.98 -12.28 6.15
N THR A 271 4.94 -13.45 6.79
CA THR A 271 6.07 -14.00 7.56
C THR A 271 6.40 -15.46 7.24
N GLY A 272 5.81 -15.99 6.17
CA GLY A 272 6.08 -17.34 5.68
C GLY A 272 7.27 -17.41 4.73
N ARG A 273 7.30 -18.44 3.88
CA ARG A 273 8.28 -18.56 2.80
C ARG A 273 7.93 -17.60 1.66
N ASN A 274 8.92 -17.29 0.82
CA ASN A 274 8.73 -16.56 -0.44
C ASN A 274 8.07 -15.17 -0.28
N ILE A 275 8.35 -14.48 0.83
CA ILE A 275 7.83 -13.14 1.13
C ILE A 275 8.14 -12.17 -0.02
N HIS A 276 9.35 -12.27 -0.59
CA HIS A 276 9.80 -11.41 -1.70
C HIS A 276 8.91 -11.55 -2.94
N GLU A 277 8.66 -12.78 -3.39
CA GLU A 277 7.88 -13.06 -4.60
C GLU A 277 6.41 -12.73 -4.37
N THR A 278 5.84 -13.17 -3.24
CA THR A 278 4.47 -12.83 -2.87
C THR A 278 4.24 -11.33 -2.91
N ARG A 279 5.15 -10.54 -2.33
CA ARG A 279 5.06 -9.08 -2.33
C ARG A 279 5.18 -8.47 -3.73
N GLU A 280 6.04 -9.02 -4.59
CA GLU A 280 6.15 -8.55 -5.99
C GLU A 280 4.80 -8.67 -6.70
N TRP A 281 4.14 -9.82 -6.59
CA TRP A 281 2.80 -10.01 -7.13
C TRP A 281 1.76 -9.05 -6.55
N ILE A 282 1.83 -8.76 -5.25
CA ILE A 282 0.92 -7.80 -4.60
C ILE A 282 1.14 -6.39 -5.18
N ILE A 283 2.37 -5.88 -5.16
CA ILE A 283 2.68 -4.49 -5.56
C ILE A 283 2.32 -4.28 -7.03
N ARG A 284 2.74 -5.18 -7.93
CA ARG A 284 2.46 -5.06 -9.37
C ARG A 284 0.96 -5.10 -9.71
N ASN A 285 0.14 -5.57 -8.78
CA ASN A 285 -1.31 -5.65 -8.92
C ASN A 285 -2.06 -4.67 -8.01
N SER A 286 -1.39 -3.83 -7.23
CA SER A 286 -2.05 -2.93 -6.27
C SER A 286 -2.32 -1.56 -6.88
N PRO A 287 -3.57 -1.07 -6.88
CA PRO A 287 -3.87 0.32 -7.24
C PRO A 287 -3.71 1.26 -6.05
N VAL A 288 -3.41 0.72 -4.85
CA VAL A 288 -3.29 1.47 -3.60
C VAL A 288 -1.90 1.31 -3.00
N PRO A 289 -1.45 2.26 -2.16
CA PRO A 289 -0.16 2.16 -1.50
C PRO A 289 0.00 0.87 -0.70
N ILE A 290 1.16 0.24 -0.84
CA ILE A 290 1.55 -0.96 -0.10
C ILE A 290 2.50 -0.60 1.03
N GLY A 291 2.16 -1.04 2.24
CA GLY A 291 3.03 -0.94 3.41
C GLY A 291 3.61 -2.28 3.83
N THR A 292 4.73 -2.24 4.54
CA THR A 292 5.33 -3.43 5.16
C THR A 292 5.90 -3.15 6.54
N VAL A 293 6.32 -4.22 7.21
CA VAL A 293 7.14 -4.17 8.42
C VAL A 293 8.49 -4.83 8.09
N PRO A 294 9.53 -4.08 7.64
CA PRO A 294 10.75 -4.67 7.11
C PRO A 294 11.47 -5.64 8.06
N ILE A 295 11.30 -5.45 9.38
CA ILE A 295 11.91 -6.33 10.38
C ILE A 295 11.38 -7.77 10.32
N TYR A 296 10.18 -8.00 9.75
CA TYR A 296 9.64 -9.36 9.59
C TYR A 296 10.42 -10.17 8.57
N GLN A 297 10.73 -9.57 7.41
CA GLN A 297 11.55 -10.23 6.41
C GLN A 297 13.01 -10.31 6.87
N ALA A 298 13.55 -9.25 7.51
CA ALA A 298 14.90 -9.30 8.06
C ALA A 298 15.07 -10.44 9.08
N LEU A 299 14.04 -10.72 9.89
CA LEU A 299 14.02 -11.84 10.82
C LEU A 299 14.00 -13.22 10.11
N GLU A 300 13.30 -13.33 8.98
CA GLU A 300 13.33 -14.54 8.14
C GLU A 300 14.73 -14.80 7.58
N LYS A 301 15.45 -13.75 7.16
CA LYS A 301 16.84 -13.84 6.66
C LYS A 301 17.83 -14.39 7.69
N VAL A 302 17.47 -14.43 8.98
CA VAL A 302 18.26 -14.97 10.09
C VAL A 302 17.56 -16.12 10.82
N ASP A 303 16.71 -16.86 10.11
CA ASP A 303 16.03 -18.06 10.61
C ASP A 303 15.23 -17.85 11.91
N GLY A 304 14.63 -16.67 12.10
CA GLY A 304 13.82 -16.37 13.29
C GLY A 304 14.64 -15.94 14.52
N LYS A 305 15.96 -15.85 14.43
CA LYS A 305 16.84 -15.50 15.55
C LYS A 305 17.01 -13.99 15.65
N ALA A 306 16.17 -13.37 16.47
CA ALA A 306 16.19 -11.92 16.66
C ALA A 306 17.58 -11.38 17.00
N GLU A 307 18.35 -12.08 17.83
CA GLU A 307 19.72 -11.73 18.24
C GLU A 307 20.73 -11.69 17.08
N GLU A 308 20.48 -12.38 15.97
CA GLU A 308 21.35 -12.39 14.78
C GLU A 308 21.06 -11.24 13.81
N LEU A 309 20.06 -10.40 14.09
CA LEU A 309 19.77 -9.23 13.28
C LEU A 309 20.93 -8.23 13.34
N THR A 310 21.34 -7.73 12.17
CA THR A 310 22.32 -6.65 12.05
C THR A 310 21.78 -5.50 11.20
N TRP A 311 22.45 -4.36 11.27
CA TRP A 311 22.15 -3.21 10.42
C TRP A 311 22.26 -3.57 8.94
N GLU A 312 23.25 -4.37 8.54
CA GLU A 312 23.52 -4.72 7.14
C GLU A 312 22.37 -5.55 6.54
N ILE A 313 21.84 -6.51 7.30
CA ILE A 313 20.69 -7.33 6.90
C ILE A 313 19.44 -6.46 6.78
N TYR A 314 19.23 -5.55 7.74
CA TYR A 314 18.08 -4.66 7.72
C TYR A 314 18.16 -3.64 6.57
N ARG A 315 19.34 -3.03 6.36
CA ARG A 315 19.64 -2.11 5.26
C ARG A 315 19.38 -2.76 3.91
N ASP A 316 19.88 -3.98 3.69
CA ASP A 316 19.62 -4.73 2.46
C ASP A 316 18.11 -4.99 2.26
N THR A 317 17.39 -5.26 3.35
CA THR A 317 15.93 -5.47 3.31
C THR A 317 15.16 -4.18 2.97
N LEU A 318 15.60 -3.02 3.47
CA LEU A 318 15.01 -1.73 3.09
C LEU A 318 15.21 -1.44 1.60
N ILE A 319 16.42 -1.64 1.10
CA ILE A 319 16.74 -1.43 -0.32
C ILE A 319 15.92 -2.37 -1.20
N GLU A 320 15.89 -3.66 -0.85
CA GLU A 320 15.08 -4.67 -1.55
C GLU A 320 13.62 -4.23 -1.70
N GLN A 321 12.98 -3.82 -0.60
CA GLN A 321 11.57 -3.45 -0.61
C GLN A 321 11.32 -2.10 -1.28
N ALA A 322 12.25 -1.16 -1.17
CA ALA A 322 12.16 0.13 -1.85
C ALA A 322 12.29 -0.02 -3.38
N GLU A 323 13.16 -0.92 -3.86
CA GLU A 323 13.29 -1.27 -5.28
C GLU A 323 12.03 -1.97 -5.81
N GLN A 324 11.33 -2.77 -4.98
CA GLN A 324 10.06 -3.38 -5.38
C GLN A 324 8.90 -2.39 -5.50
N GLY A 325 8.96 -1.27 -4.78
CA GLY A 325 7.89 -0.26 -4.75
C GLY A 325 7.03 -0.27 -3.47
N VAL A 326 7.55 -0.70 -2.32
CA VAL A 326 6.83 -0.49 -1.06
C VAL A 326 6.76 1.02 -0.75
N ASP A 327 5.57 1.54 -0.49
CA ASP A 327 5.32 2.97 -0.33
C ASP A 327 5.58 3.49 1.08
N TYR A 328 5.45 2.63 2.10
CA TYR A 328 5.74 3.00 3.48
C TYR A 328 6.21 1.84 4.34
N PHE A 329 7.07 2.16 5.30
CA PHE A 329 7.64 1.21 6.24
C PHE A 329 7.21 1.52 7.67
N THR A 330 6.68 0.51 8.35
CA THR A 330 6.51 0.55 9.80
C THR A 330 7.82 0.15 10.47
N ILE A 331 8.55 1.15 10.99
CA ILE A 331 9.87 0.98 11.62
C ILE A 331 9.78 1.26 13.11
N HIS A 332 10.18 0.28 13.92
CA HIS A 332 10.04 0.32 15.39
C HIS A 332 11.23 1.02 16.08
N ALA A 333 11.70 2.14 15.53
CA ALA A 333 12.84 2.89 16.05
C ALA A 333 12.57 3.53 17.43
N GLY A 334 11.30 3.63 17.86
CA GLY A 334 10.92 4.11 19.19
C GLY A 334 11.11 3.11 20.32
N VAL A 335 11.41 1.83 20.03
CA VAL A 335 11.68 0.81 21.06
C VAL A 335 13.12 0.95 21.52
N ARG A 336 13.34 1.81 22.52
CA ARG A 336 14.66 2.07 23.10
C ARG A 336 14.96 1.11 24.24
N LEU A 337 16.25 0.78 24.44
CA LEU A 337 16.69 -0.13 25.50
C LEU A 337 16.16 0.28 26.88
N ALA A 338 16.27 1.57 27.21
CA ALA A 338 15.82 2.12 28.49
C ALA A 338 14.29 2.03 28.71
N TYR A 339 13.50 1.81 27.65
CA TYR A 339 12.05 1.73 27.76
C TYR A 339 11.54 0.32 28.02
N ILE A 340 12.37 -0.71 27.78
CA ILE A 340 11.97 -2.10 27.95
C ILE A 340 11.55 -2.41 29.41
N PRO A 341 12.30 -1.97 30.44
CA PRO A 341 11.90 -2.22 31.83
C PRO A 341 10.54 -1.60 32.22
N LEU A 342 10.12 -0.52 31.57
CA LEU A 342 8.81 0.12 31.80
C LEU A 342 7.63 -0.78 31.40
N THR A 343 7.92 -1.89 30.70
CA THR A 343 6.90 -2.85 30.26
C THR A 343 6.77 -4.06 31.20
N ALA A 344 7.64 -4.19 32.22
CA ALA A 344 7.69 -5.37 33.09
C ALA A 344 6.39 -5.62 33.87
N ASP A 345 5.75 -4.55 34.36
CA ASP A 345 4.52 -4.64 35.15
C ASP A 345 3.23 -4.57 34.31
N ARG A 346 3.35 -4.61 32.96
CA ARG A 346 2.17 -4.63 32.10
C ARG A 346 1.50 -6.00 32.15
N VAL A 347 0.17 -6.00 32.31
CA VAL A 347 -0.66 -7.22 32.28
C VAL A 347 -0.42 -8.08 31.02
N THR A 348 -0.22 -7.44 29.86
CA THR A 348 -0.07 -8.12 28.56
C THR A 348 1.31 -7.90 27.90
N GLY A 349 2.27 -7.29 28.62
CA GLY A 349 3.62 -7.07 28.12
C GLY A 349 3.72 -6.25 26.83
N ILE A 350 4.56 -6.70 25.89
CA ILE A 350 4.78 -6.08 24.57
C ILE A 350 4.02 -6.90 23.51
N VAL A 351 2.85 -6.40 23.09
CA VAL A 351 1.98 -7.07 22.10
C VAL A 351 2.30 -6.74 20.65
N SER A 352 3.16 -5.74 20.39
CA SER A 352 3.66 -5.47 19.04
C SER A 352 4.71 -6.53 18.67
N ARG A 353 4.46 -7.28 17.59
CA ARG A 353 5.42 -8.28 17.08
C ARG A 353 6.75 -7.65 16.68
N GLY A 354 6.74 -6.55 15.92
CA GLY A 354 7.97 -5.85 15.56
C GLY A 354 8.68 -5.25 16.77
N GLY A 355 7.91 -4.74 17.74
CA GLY A 355 8.45 -4.21 18.99
C GLY A 355 9.08 -5.27 19.89
N SER A 356 8.50 -6.48 19.97
CA SER A 356 9.03 -7.58 20.77
C SER A 356 10.31 -8.17 20.15
N ILE A 357 10.42 -8.20 18.82
CA ILE A 357 11.67 -8.55 18.11
C ILE A 357 12.79 -7.58 18.50
N MET A 358 12.53 -6.27 18.44
CA MET A 358 13.53 -5.26 18.81
C MET A 358 13.87 -5.29 20.29
N ALA A 359 12.89 -5.51 21.17
CA ALA A 359 13.14 -5.67 22.59
C ALA A 359 14.06 -6.87 22.88
N LYS A 360 13.80 -8.03 22.24
CA LYS A 360 14.66 -9.21 22.36
C LYS A 360 16.09 -8.93 21.89
N TRP A 361 16.26 -8.25 20.75
CA TRP A 361 17.59 -7.85 20.25
C TRP A 361 18.32 -6.93 21.23
N CYS A 362 17.66 -5.88 21.72
CA CYS A 362 18.26 -4.93 22.67
C CYS A 362 18.70 -5.62 23.98
N LEU A 363 17.91 -6.56 24.50
CA LEU A 363 18.24 -7.32 25.71
C LEU A 363 19.39 -8.30 25.48
N ALA A 364 19.41 -9.00 24.34
CA ALA A 364 20.47 -9.97 24.02
C ALA A 364 21.85 -9.31 23.90
N HIS A 365 21.90 -8.10 23.31
CA HIS A 365 23.14 -7.37 23.09
C HIS A 365 23.47 -6.36 24.19
N HIS A 366 22.50 -6.05 25.04
CA HIS A 366 22.53 -4.92 25.98
C HIS A 366 22.98 -3.61 25.31
N ARG A 367 22.41 -3.33 24.12
CA ARG A 367 22.71 -2.16 23.28
C ARG A 367 21.44 -1.40 22.91
N GLU A 368 21.59 -0.12 22.60
CA GLU A 368 20.49 0.68 22.06
C GLU A 368 20.07 0.16 20.68
N SER A 369 18.77 0.26 20.40
CA SER A 369 18.16 -0.18 19.14
C SER A 369 18.93 0.33 17.92
N PHE A 370 19.39 -0.57 17.06
CA PHE A 370 20.09 -0.17 15.83
C PHE A 370 19.18 0.61 14.87
N LEU A 371 17.85 0.41 14.95
CA LEU A 371 16.88 1.20 14.19
C LEU A 371 16.84 2.66 14.66
N TYR A 372 17.08 2.89 15.96
CA TYR A 372 17.18 4.23 16.53
C TYR A 372 18.52 4.88 16.19
N THR A 373 19.63 4.15 16.41
CA THR A 373 20.98 4.72 16.22
C THR A 373 21.37 4.91 14.75
N ARG A 374 20.72 4.19 13.82
CA ARG A 374 20.92 4.29 12.36
C ARG A 374 19.77 5.00 11.65
N PHE A 375 18.93 5.75 12.37
CA PHE A 375 17.72 6.35 11.81
C PHE A 375 18.01 7.32 10.65
N GLU A 376 19.11 8.07 10.70
CA GLU A 376 19.52 8.94 9.59
C GLU A 376 19.85 8.15 8.32
N GLU A 377 20.58 7.04 8.44
CA GLU A 377 20.89 6.17 7.29
C GLU A 377 19.63 5.52 6.70
N ILE A 378 18.63 5.22 7.54
CA ILE A 378 17.30 4.77 7.08
C ILE A 378 16.64 5.87 6.24
N CYS A 379 16.64 7.13 6.71
CA CYS A 379 16.09 8.25 5.96
C CYS A 379 16.83 8.51 4.64
N GLU A 380 18.16 8.33 4.60
CA GLU A 380 18.97 8.44 3.38
C GLU A 380 18.57 7.40 2.32
N ILE A 381 18.22 6.18 2.74
CA ILE A 381 17.69 5.16 1.83
C ILE A 381 16.29 5.56 1.37
N MET A 382 15.39 5.88 2.29
CA MET A 382 13.97 6.14 1.98
C MET A 382 13.78 7.35 1.07
N LYS A 383 14.59 8.41 1.19
CA LYS A 383 14.44 9.62 0.36
C LYS A 383 14.86 9.42 -1.12
N ALA A 384 15.52 8.32 -1.42
CA ALA A 384 16.01 7.98 -2.76
C ALA A 384 14.96 7.25 -3.61
N TYR A 385 13.79 6.95 -3.05
CA TYR A 385 12.70 6.18 -3.67
C TYR A 385 11.34 6.84 -3.45
#